data_AF-A0A345VKD1-F1
#
_entry.id   AF-A0A345VKD1-F1
#
_cell.length_a   1.000
_cell.length_b   1.000
_cell.length_c   1.000
_cell.angle_alpha   90.00
_cell.angle_beta   90.00
_cell.angle_gamma   90.00
#
_symmetry.space_group_name_H-M   'P 1'
#
loop_
_entity.id
_entity.type
_entity.pdbx_description
1 polymer ?
#
loop_
_entity_poly.entity_id
_entity_poly.type
_entity_poly.pdbx_seq_one_letter_code
_entity_poly.pdbx_strand_id
1 'polypeptide(L)' 'MTVLRNRKYFKSIYFREPGQVIFEMATEAPGLLVDESKEELGKQLQLPQNTNDIANKLKRSCLE' A
#
# COMPACT_ATOMS: atom_id res chain seq x y z
N MET A 1 -21.31 2.64 5.84
CA MET A 1 -20.37 2.13 6.86
C MET A 1 -18.99 2.11 6.24
N THR A 2 -18.02 2.82 6.84
CA THR A 2 -16.66 2.82 6.30
C THR A 2 -15.95 1.51 6.63
N VAL A 3 -15.36 0.87 5.64
CA VAL A 3 -14.69 -0.42 5.80
C VAL A 3 -13.21 -0.20 6.11
N LEU A 4 -12.72 -0.85 7.18
CA LEU A 4 -11.30 -0.88 7.50
C LEU A 4 -10.54 -1.67 6.43
N ARG A 5 -9.54 -1.04 5.81
CA ARG A 5 -8.65 -1.66 4.84
C ARG A 5 -7.27 -1.89 5.44
N ASN A 6 -6.68 -3.05 5.17
CA ASN A 6 -5.32 -3.38 5.55
C ASN A 6 -4.40 -3.24 4.33
N ARG A 7 -3.38 -2.37 4.44
CA ARG A 7 -2.45 -2.01 3.36
C ARG A 7 -1.03 -2.50 3.61
N LYS A 8 -0.85 -3.56 4.42
CA LYS A 8 0.45 -4.13 4.85
C LYS A 8 1.25 -3.20 5.78
N TYR A 9 1.48 -1.95 5.38
CA TYR A 9 2.26 -0.96 6.14
C TYR A 9 1.43 -0.12 7.12
N PHE A 10 0.11 -0.04 6.89
CA PHE A 10 -0.85 0.68 7.73
C PHE A 10 -2.25 0.13 7.51
N LYS A 11 -3.18 0.52 8.39
CA LYS A 11 -4.61 0.29 8.24
C LYS A 11 -5.30 1.63 8.01
N SER A 12 -6.31 1.66 7.13
CA SER A 12 -7.02 2.89 6.85
C SER A 12 -8.52 2.74 6.60
N ILE A 13 -9.23 3.84 6.83
CA ILE A 13 -10.64 4.02 6.51
C ILE A 13 -10.80 5.22 5.58
N TYR A 14 -11.75 5.16 4.65
CA TYR A 14 -12.02 6.21 3.68
C TYR A 14 -13.43 6.74 3.81
N PHE A 15 -13.60 8.05 3.90
CA PHE A 15 -14.92 8.67 3.87
C PHE A 15 -14.92 9.89 2.95
N ARG A 16 -16.09 10.21 2.43
CA ARG A 16 -16.30 11.38 1.58
C ARG A 16 -17.04 12.43 2.37
N GLU A 17 -16.47 13.61 2.46
CA GLU A 17 -17.21 14.79 2.90
C GLU A 17 -18.17 15.30 1.82
N PRO A 18 -19.16 16.12 2.17
CA PRO A 18 -20.10 16.71 1.22
C PRO A 18 -19.45 17.50 0.07
N GLY A 19 -18.22 17.99 0.26
CA GLY A 19 -17.41 18.66 -0.77
C GLY A 19 -16.78 17.74 -1.81
N GLN A 20 -17.13 16.44 -1.84
CA GLN A 20 -16.62 15.41 -2.76
C GLN A 20 -15.12 15.08 -2.65
N VAL A 21 -14.42 15.69 -1.70
CA VAL A 21 -13.09 15.28 -1.32
C VAL A 21 -13.17 13.90 -0.63
N ILE A 22 -12.04 13.19 -0.58
CA ILE A 22 -11.91 11.88 0.06
C ILE A 22 -10.89 12.03 1.17
N PHE A 23 -11.31 11.86 2.40
CA PHE A 23 -10.40 11.72 3.52
C PHE A 23 -10.01 10.26 3.74
N GLU A 24 -8.74 10.07 4.06
CA GLU A 24 -8.19 8.82 4.55
C GLU A 24 -7.68 9.03 5.97
N MET A 25 -8.16 8.21 6.91
CA MET A 25 -7.56 8.10 8.24
C MET A 25 -6.74 6.82 8.27
N ALA A 26 -5.42 6.94 8.46
CA ALA A 26 -4.47 5.84 8.46
C ALA A 26 -3.74 5.73 9.81
N THR A 27 -3.40 4.50 10.21
CA THR A 27 -2.57 4.24 11.41
C THR A 27 -1.09 4.47 11.13
N GLU A 28 -0.34 4.95 12.11
CA GLU A 28 1.13 5.14 11.98
C GLU A 28 1.91 3.81 11.91
N ALA A 29 1.49 2.82 12.70
CA ALA A 29 2.08 1.48 12.71
C ALA A 29 1.37 0.56 11.69
N PRO A 30 2.05 -0.49 11.18
CA PRO A 30 3.42 -0.96 11.50
C PRO A 30 4.58 -0.16 10.87
N GLY A 31 4.33 0.60 9.81
CA GLY A 31 5.37 1.35 9.08
C GLY A 31 6.05 0.54 7.97
N LEU A 32 6.99 1.18 7.26
CA LEU A 32 7.67 0.61 6.09
C LEU A 32 8.79 -0.38 6.45
N LEU A 33 9.26 -0.38 7.70
CA LEU A 33 10.34 -1.27 8.14
C LEU A 33 9.84 -2.68 8.53
N VAL A 34 8.59 -3.00 8.21
CA VAL A 34 7.97 -4.29 8.55
C VAL A 34 8.56 -5.45 7.74
N ASP A 35 9.04 -5.16 6.53
CA ASP A 35 9.54 -6.13 5.57
C ASP A 35 10.87 -5.74 4.91
N GLU A 36 11.29 -4.47 5.03
CA GLU A 36 12.58 -3.97 4.53
C GLU A 36 13.41 -3.32 5.65
N SER A 37 14.73 -3.50 5.62
CA SER A 37 15.61 -2.70 6.49
C SER A 37 15.70 -1.27 5.98
N LYS A 38 16.13 -0.35 6.83
CA LYS A 38 16.23 1.07 6.47
C LYS A 38 17.16 1.30 5.27
N GLU A 39 18.21 0.49 5.16
CA GLU A 39 19.23 0.56 4.11
C GLU A 39 18.71 0.04 2.77
N GLU A 40 17.74 -0.88 2.79
CA GLU A 40 17.20 -1.55 1.61
C GLU A 40 15.84 -0.99 1.14
N LEU A 41 15.25 -0.07 1.90
CA LEU A 41 13.97 0.59 1.58
C LEU A 41 13.90 1.07 0.12
N GLY A 42 12.89 0.59 -0.61
CA GLY A 42 12.60 1.05 -1.97
C GLY A 42 13.58 0.57 -3.04
N LYS A 43 14.55 -0.30 -2.71
CA LYS A 43 15.45 -0.92 -3.70
C LYS A 43 14.82 -2.10 -4.42
N GLN A 44 13.80 -2.72 -3.82
CA GLN A 44 13.11 -3.87 -4.39
C GLN A 44 11.64 -3.57 -4.60
N LEU A 45 11.09 -4.14 -5.68
CA LEU A 45 9.65 -4.04 -5.94
C LEU A 45 8.89 -4.97 -4.99
N GLN A 46 8.25 -4.39 -3.97
CA GLN A 46 7.39 -5.10 -3.04
C GLN A 46 5.99 -5.33 -3.62
N LEU A 47 5.52 -6.57 -3.58
CA LEU A 47 4.23 -6.97 -4.12
C LEU A 47 3.30 -7.48 -3.00
N PRO A 48 1.97 -7.29 -3.13
CA PRO A 48 1.01 -7.93 -2.23
C PRO A 48 1.03 -9.45 -2.40
N GLN A 49 0.77 -10.18 -1.33
CA GLN A 49 0.87 -11.65 -1.30
C GLN A 49 -0.03 -12.38 -2.32
N ASN A 50 -1.11 -11.74 -2.81
CA ASN A 50 -2.12 -12.37 -3.67
C ASN A 50 -2.10 -11.85 -5.12
N THR A 51 -0.92 -11.57 -5.68
CA THR A 51 -0.82 -10.77 -6.93
C THR A 51 0.07 -11.41 -8.00
N ASN A 52 0.16 -12.75 -8.03
CA ASN A 52 1.10 -13.51 -8.88
C ASN A 52 1.01 -13.17 -10.38
N ASP A 53 -0.18 -13.00 -10.95
CA ASP A 53 -0.34 -12.70 -12.39
C ASP A 53 -0.02 -11.23 -12.73
N ILE A 54 -0.39 -10.30 -11.85
CA ILE A 54 -0.20 -8.86 -12.06
C ILE A 54 1.28 -8.48 -11.80
N ALA A 55 1.96 -9.19 -10.91
CA ALA A 55 3.39 -9.04 -10.61
C ALA A 55 4.28 -9.13 -11.86
N ASN A 56 4.05 -10.16 -12.69
CA ASN A 56 4.84 -10.36 -13.91
C ASN A 56 4.58 -9.26 -14.95
N LYS A 57 3.36 -8.71 -14.99
CA LYS A 57 3.00 -7.61 -15.89
C LYS A 57 3.60 -6.27 -15.44
N LEU A 58 3.58 -5.99 -14.13
CA LEU A 58 4.21 -4.78 -13.58
C LEU A 58 5.73 -4.79 -13.71
N LYS A 59 6.38 -5.94 -13.46
CA LYS A 59 7.83 -6.06 -13.65
C LYS A 59 8.25 -5.73 -15.08
N ARG A 60 7.46 -6.08 -16.08
CA ARG A 60 7.73 -5.68 -17.47
C ARG A 60 7.50 -4.18 -17.68
N SER A 61 6.35 -3.65 -17.26
CA SER A 61 5.99 -2.26 -17.51
C SER A 61 6.81 -1.19 -16.77
N CYS A 62 7.48 -1.52 -15.67
CA CYS A 62 8.25 -0.54 -14.87
C CYS A 62 9.78 -0.66 -15.01
N LEU A 63 10.29 -1.74 -15.62
CA LEU A 63 11.72 -1.95 -15.86
C LEU A 63 12.13 -1.81 -17.33
N GLU A 64 11.18 -1.49 -18.21
CA GLU A 64 11.39 -1.09 -19.61
C GLU A 64 11.29 0.43 -19.77
#